data_AF-A0A7V5Q1C9-F1
#
_entry.id   AF-A0A7V5Q1C9-F1
#
_cell.length_a   1.000
_cell.length_b   1.000
_cell.length_c   1.000
_cell.angle_alpha   90.00
_cell.angle_beta   90.00
_cell.angle_gamma   90.00
#
_symmetry.space_group_name_H-M   'P 1'
#
loop_
_entity.id
_entity.type
_entity.pdbx_description
1 polymer ?
#
loop_
_entity_poly.entity_id
_entity_poly.type
_entity_poly.pdbx_seq_one_letter_code
_entity_poly.pdbx_strand_id
1 'polypeptide(L)'
;MRLVDIAFVDDPPDRNATIRSPFHLSSDDPALLWTAPADGTYRLWLRDQFGSVRNDPRAIYRLVIREPHPECRIVAVPQELRTANNNTVPVRPLVLRRGESLAVRLLTETRGGFDREVTVEALGLPKGVKAEPVTWKPSSGTQAWLVLQATHDAPASLSSVQLKATSRVGNDVVEHPVTLGEIATGTRNQPFDPARVRPTSSWFLQVRDDGVAVPVVLRGDPSDVHGQVGSDVKLRVKAERTEGFADPVAVSVMGLPREIPVARATIAKGKSDVELTLSLKNGNLRPGVYTFWVRGDLTKVKRPFDPRALALAEAKQKRLATSVQQLSKELEEARKALKEAKEEANRSELAKRVAALEERHKKAVALKKQADAQVASAKKEAAPRDTNFAVVTMPLKLRVDPRPSNPSKK
;
A
#
# COMPACT_ATOMS: atom_id res chain seq x y z
N MET A 1 46.13 -27.03 -30.19
CA MET A 1 44.95 -26.16 -30.41
C MET A 1 44.76 -25.31 -29.15
N ARG A 2 44.89 -23.98 -29.25
CA ARG A 2 44.75 -23.08 -28.10
C ARG A 2 43.25 -22.85 -27.88
N LEU A 3 42.73 -23.21 -26.70
CA LEU A 3 41.35 -22.91 -26.33
C LEU A 3 41.23 -21.40 -26.11
N VAL A 4 40.15 -20.81 -26.61
CA VAL A 4 39.85 -19.38 -26.46
C VAL A 4 38.51 -19.29 -25.73
N ASP A 5 38.47 -18.45 -24.69
CA ASP A 5 37.23 -18.16 -23.98
C ASP A 5 36.36 -17.27 -24.87
N ILE A 6 35.20 -17.79 -25.25
CA ILE A 6 34.24 -17.10 -26.13
C ILE A 6 33.05 -16.52 -25.36
N ALA A 7 32.88 -16.89 -24.10
CA ALA A 7 31.92 -16.32 -23.17
C ALA A 7 32.39 -16.54 -21.73
N PHE A 8 32.12 -15.57 -20.86
CA PHE A 8 32.39 -15.64 -19.43
C PHE A 8 31.24 -14.96 -18.69
N VAL A 9 30.82 -15.53 -17.58
CA VAL A 9 29.83 -14.95 -16.67
C VAL A 9 30.28 -15.21 -15.24
N ASP A 10 30.09 -14.22 -14.38
CA ASP A 10 30.32 -14.33 -12.95
C ASP A 10 29.02 -14.01 -12.18
N ASP A 11 29.10 -13.97 -10.86
CA ASP A 11 28.01 -13.54 -10.00
C ASP A 11 27.47 -12.13 -10.37
N PRO A 12 26.16 -11.89 -10.19
CA PRO A 12 25.59 -10.56 -10.40
C PRO A 12 26.22 -9.50 -9.46
N PRO A 13 26.75 -8.38 -9.99
CA PRO A 13 27.56 -7.44 -9.20
C PRO A 13 26.74 -6.57 -8.22
N ASP A 14 25.41 -6.60 -8.29
CA ASP A 14 24.51 -5.69 -7.55
C ASP A 14 23.96 -6.29 -6.24
N ARG A 15 24.33 -7.53 -5.88
CA ARG A 15 23.80 -8.21 -4.70
C ARG A 15 24.00 -7.43 -3.40
N ASN A 16 25.19 -6.87 -3.18
CA ASN A 16 25.49 -6.11 -1.96
C ASN A 16 24.62 -4.86 -1.79
N ALA A 17 24.16 -4.27 -2.90
CA ALA A 17 23.25 -3.13 -2.87
C ALA A 17 21.80 -3.53 -2.58
N THR A 18 21.42 -4.78 -2.89
CA THR A 18 20.02 -5.25 -2.83
C THR A 18 19.70 -6.08 -1.58
N ILE A 19 20.67 -6.83 -1.04
CA ILE A 19 20.49 -7.77 0.10
C ILE A 19 20.02 -7.08 1.40
N ARG A 20 20.18 -5.76 1.51
CA ARG A 20 19.73 -4.98 2.67
C ARG A 20 18.21 -4.78 2.70
N SER A 21 17.51 -4.98 1.58
CA SER A 21 16.05 -4.97 1.56
C SER A 21 15.50 -6.29 2.11
N PRO A 22 14.48 -6.29 3.00
CA PRO A 22 13.86 -7.53 3.47
C PRO A 22 13.34 -8.42 2.33
N PHE A 23 12.96 -7.81 1.22
CA PHE A 23 12.60 -8.50 -0.02
C PHE A 23 13.59 -8.12 -1.11
N HIS A 24 14.47 -9.07 -1.46
CA HIS A 24 15.38 -8.99 -2.60
C HIS A 24 15.31 -10.30 -3.39
N LEU A 25 15.55 -10.22 -4.69
CA LEU A 25 15.59 -11.38 -5.59
C LEU A 25 17.02 -11.69 -6.06
N SER A 26 18.02 -11.08 -5.42
CA SER A 26 19.42 -11.29 -5.79
C SER A 26 19.90 -12.69 -5.45
N SER A 27 20.70 -13.25 -6.36
CA SER A 27 21.39 -14.53 -6.24
C SER A 27 22.87 -14.33 -6.54
N ASP A 28 23.74 -15.21 -6.03
CA ASP A 28 25.13 -15.34 -6.47
C ASP A 28 25.26 -16.30 -7.67
N ASP A 29 24.17 -16.94 -8.08
CA ASP A 29 24.22 -17.95 -9.13
C ASP A 29 24.38 -17.30 -10.51
N PRO A 30 25.46 -17.62 -11.26
CA PRO A 30 25.65 -17.08 -12.60
C PRO A 30 24.65 -17.70 -13.58
N ALA A 31 24.15 -16.88 -14.50
CA ALA A 31 23.28 -17.32 -15.59
C ALA A 31 23.69 -16.65 -16.90
N LEU A 32 23.82 -17.44 -17.97
CA LEU A 32 24.23 -16.96 -19.28
C LEU A 32 23.23 -17.39 -20.34
N LEU A 33 22.68 -16.42 -21.07
CA LEU A 33 22.02 -16.66 -22.35
C LEU A 33 23.11 -16.61 -23.44
N TRP A 34 23.35 -17.73 -24.10
CA TRP A 34 24.45 -17.86 -25.04
C TRP A 34 23.97 -18.38 -26.39
N THR A 35 24.50 -17.79 -27.46
CA THR A 35 24.30 -18.26 -28.84
C THR A 35 25.64 -18.78 -29.35
N ALA A 36 25.65 -20.01 -29.85
CA ALA A 36 26.86 -20.59 -30.41
C ALA A 36 27.28 -19.80 -31.68
N PRO A 37 28.55 -19.38 -31.81
CA PRO A 37 29.02 -18.66 -32.99
C PRO A 37 29.05 -19.51 -34.27
N ALA A 38 29.13 -20.84 -34.11
CA ALA A 38 29.07 -21.82 -35.20
C ALA A 38 28.63 -23.19 -34.66
N ASP A 39 28.27 -24.12 -35.53
CA ASP A 39 28.08 -25.51 -35.13
C ASP A 39 29.42 -26.14 -34.71
N GLY A 40 29.43 -26.83 -33.57
CA GLY A 40 30.65 -27.46 -33.09
C GLY A 40 30.58 -27.94 -31.64
N THR A 41 31.69 -28.53 -31.20
CA THR A 41 31.86 -28.94 -29.80
C THR A 41 32.46 -27.81 -28.99
N TYR A 42 31.77 -27.43 -27.91
CA TYR A 42 32.19 -26.40 -26.99
C TYR A 42 32.60 -27.00 -25.65
N ARG A 43 33.54 -26.32 -24.97
CA ARG A 43 33.96 -26.69 -23.61
C ARG A 43 33.40 -25.68 -22.63
N LEU A 44 32.70 -26.16 -21.61
CA LEU A 44 32.29 -25.36 -20.46
C LEU A 44 33.28 -25.58 -19.32
N TRP A 45 33.73 -24.49 -18.71
CA TRP A 45 34.46 -24.52 -17.45
C TRP A 45 33.61 -23.90 -16.35
N LEU A 46 33.33 -24.67 -15.30
CA LEU A 46 32.62 -24.22 -14.10
C LEU A 46 33.58 -24.28 -12.91
N ARG A 47 33.60 -23.23 -12.08
CA ARG A 47 34.46 -23.13 -10.91
C ARG A 47 33.70 -22.48 -9.76
N ASP A 48 33.79 -23.08 -8.57
CA ASP A 48 33.41 -22.42 -7.32
C ASP A 48 34.61 -21.60 -6.81
N GLN A 49 34.43 -20.28 -6.69
CA GLN A 49 35.48 -19.38 -6.22
C GLN A 49 35.76 -19.51 -4.72
N PHE A 50 34.82 -20.06 -3.93
CA PHE A 50 34.89 -20.16 -2.47
C PHE A 50 35.02 -21.60 -1.94
N GLY A 51 35.07 -22.59 -2.83
CA GLY A 51 35.06 -24.02 -2.46
C GLY A 51 36.26 -24.47 -1.63
N SER A 52 37.40 -23.76 -1.71
CA SER A 52 38.58 -24.02 -0.87
C SER A 52 38.38 -23.63 0.60
N VAL A 53 37.45 -22.70 0.88
CA VAL A 53 37.12 -22.23 2.23
C VAL A 53 35.87 -22.93 2.77
N ARG A 54 34.95 -23.35 1.87
CA ARG A 54 33.71 -24.07 2.19
C ARG A 54 33.84 -25.56 1.83
N ASN A 55 34.54 -26.32 2.65
CA ASN A 55 34.60 -27.79 2.53
C ASN A 55 33.36 -28.45 3.20
N ASP A 56 32.17 -28.18 2.68
CA ASP A 56 30.90 -28.75 3.18
C ASP A 56 30.30 -29.69 2.11
N PRO A 57 30.17 -31.01 2.38
CA PRO A 57 29.62 -31.97 1.42
C PRO A 57 28.14 -31.71 1.06
N ARG A 58 27.47 -30.80 1.76
CA ARG A 58 26.10 -30.35 1.44
C ARG A 58 26.06 -29.27 0.36
N ALA A 59 27.21 -28.73 -0.07
CA ALA A 59 27.29 -27.80 -1.18
C ALA A 59 27.10 -28.55 -2.52
N ILE A 60 25.84 -28.83 -2.87
CA ILE A 60 25.46 -29.51 -4.11
C ILE A 60 25.24 -28.46 -5.20
N TYR A 61 26.11 -28.45 -6.21
CA TYR A 61 26.02 -27.56 -7.37
C TYR A 61 25.17 -28.20 -8.47
N ARG A 62 24.35 -27.38 -9.15
CA ARG A 62 23.54 -27.83 -10.28
C ARG A 62 23.81 -26.99 -11.52
N LEU A 63 24.32 -27.63 -12.57
CA LEU A 63 24.40 -27.06 -13.91
C LEU A 63 23.14 -27.41 -14.70
N VAL A 64 22.54 -26.42 -15.37
CA VAL A 64 21.41 -26.63 -16.28
C VAL A 64 21.74 -26.00 -17.63
N ILE A 65 21.81 -26.82 -18.67
CA ILE A 65 21.95 -26.39 -20.07
C ILE A 65 20.65 -26.79 -20.77
N ARG A 66 19.96 -25.80 -21.34
CA ARG A 66 18.69 -26.00 -22.04
C ARG A 66 18.47 -24.89 -23.06
N GLU A 67 17.56 -25.14 -24.01
CA GLU A 67 17.06 -24.07 -24.87
C GLU A 67 16.47 -22.92 -24.04
N PRO A 68 16.56 -21.66 -24.53
CA PRO A 68 15.99 -20.53 -23.84
C PRO A 68 14.49 -20.74 -23.61
N HIS A 69 14.08 -20.71 -22.34
CA HIS A 69 12.67 -20.69 -21.96
C HIS A 69 12.37 -19.36 -21.27
N PRO A 70 11.85 -18.35 -22.01
CA PRO A 70 11.58 -17.03 -21.47
C PRO A 70 10.49 -17.08 -20.39
N GLU A 71 10.90 -16.98 -19.13
CA GLU A 71 10.01 -17.01 -17.96
C GLU A 71 10.04 -15.68 -17.21
N CYS A 72 8.90 -15.28 -16.65
CA CYS A 72 8.79 -14.17 -15.73
C CYS A 72 8.09 -14.63 -14.45
N ARG A 73 8.61 -14.23 -13.29
CA ARG A 73 7.99 -14.45 -11.98
C ARG A 73 7.90 -13.13 -11.25
N ILE A 74 6.80 -12.93 -10.54
CA ILE A 74 6.55 -11.68 -9.82
C ILE A 74 6.40 -11.97 -8.35
N VAL A 75 7.06 -11.17 -7.51
CA VAL A 75 6.82 -11.12 -6.07
C VAL A 75 6.19 -9.78 -5.73
N ALA A 76 4.95 -9.80 -5.27
CA ALA A 76 4.25 -8.60 -4.85
C ALA A 76 4.40 -8.41 -3.34
N VAL A 77 4.74 -7.19 -2.92
CA VAL A 77 5.04 -6.87 -1.52
C VAL A 77 4.40 -5.54 -1.15
N PRO A 78 3.59 -5.46 -0.08
CA PRO A 78 3.06 -4.20 0.42
C PRO A 78 4.19 -3.30 0.90
N GLN A 79 4.19 -2.05 0.47
CA GLN A 79 5.20 -1.07 0.85
C GLN A 79 4.70 -0.25 2.04
N GLU A 80 5.44 -0.30 3.14
CA GLU A 80 5.18 0.63 4.23
C GLU A 80 5.54 2.04 3.76
N LEU A 81 4.52 2.90 3.73
CA LEU A 81 4.69 4.27 3.30
C LEU A 81 5.34 5.12 4.38
N ARG A 82 5.20 4.77 5.67
CA ARG A 82 5.79 5.57 6.75
C ARG A 82 6.42 4.70 7.83
N THR A 83 7.74 4.72 7.88
CA THR A 83 8.53 4.13 8.97
C THR A 83 9.03 5.22 9.93
N ALA A 84 9.37 4.85 11.16
CA ALA A 84 9.95 5.79 12.12
C ALA A 84 11.35 6.25 11.68
N ASN A 85 12.09 5.35 11.02
CA ASN A 85 13.38 5.58 10.38
C ASN A 85 13.61 4.50 9.31
N ASN A 86 14.70 4.61 8.55
CA ASN A 86 15.02 3.68 7.47
C ASN A 86 15.40 2.25 7.96
N ASN A 87 15.63 2.06 9.26
CA ASN A 87 16.01 0.76 9.83
C ASN A 87 14.82 0.01 10.42
N THR A 88 13.65 0.63 10.52
CA THR A 88 12.45 0.02 11.08
C THR A 88 11.61 -0.62 9.98
N VAL A 89 11.33 -1.91 10.13
CA VAL A 89 10.44 -2.68 9.25
C VAL A 89 9.29 -3.21 10.11
N PRO A 90 8.14 -2.54 10.16
CA PRO A 90 7.03 -2.98 10.98
C PRO A 90 6.27 -4.15 10.32
N VAL A 91 5.61 -4.97 11.14
CA VAL A 91 4.53 -5.85 10.67
C VAL A 91 3.27 -5.00 10.55
N ARG A 92 2.71 -4.91 9.35
CA ARG A 92 1.54 -4.09 9.05
C ARG A 92 0.49 -4.90 8.30
N PRO A 93 -0.76 -4.95 8.79
CA PRO A 93 -1.84 -5.58 8.04
C PRO A 93 -2.22 -4.72 6.82
N LEU A 94 -2.83 -5.35 5.82
CA LEU A 94 -3.36 -4.65 4.65
C LEU A 94 -4.67 -3.96 5.02
N VAL A 95 -4.54 -2.70 5.40
CA VAL A 95 -5.66 -1.87 5.85
C VAL A 95 -5.60 -0.52 5.15
N LEU A 96 -6.72 -0.10 4.59
CA LEU A 96 -6.92 1.25 4.03
C LEU A 96 -8.02 1.96 4.81
N ARG A 97 -7.79 3.22 5.18
CA ARG A 97 -8.88 4.14 5.51
C ARG A 97 -9.45 4.78 4.25
N ARG A 98 -10.60 5.44 4.37
CA ARG A 98 -11.15 6.28 3.31
C ARG A 98 -10.13 7.31 2.83
N GLY A 99 -9.93 7.42 1.52
CA GLY A 99 -8.93 8.30 0.91
C GLY A 99 -7.47 7.86 1.06
N GLU A 100 -7.18 6.79 1.81
CA GLU A 100 -5.82 6.27 1.98
C GLU A 100 -5.40 5.46 0.75
N SER A 101 -4.09 5.30 0.57
CA SER A 101 -3.50 4.53 -0.52
C SER A 101 -2.40 3.64 0.02
N LEU A 102 -2.23 2.47 -0.58
CA LEU A 102 -1.21 1.49 -0.26
C LEU A 102 -0.44 1.18 -1.54
N ALA A 103 0.85 1.49 -1.55
CA ALA A 103 1.74 1.06 -2.62
C ALA A 103 2.10 -0.42 -2.43
N VAL A 104 2.15 -1.15 -3.54
CA VAL A 104 2.57 -2.55 -3.63
C VAL A 104 3.73 -2.60 -4.60
N ARG A 105 4.89 -2.98 -4.11
CA ARG A 105 6.10 -3.19 -4.91
C ARG A 105 6.00 -4.54 -5.61
N LEU A 106 6.13 -4.52 -6.92
CA LEU A 106 6.17 -5.71 -7.78
C LEU A 106 7.63 -5.96 -8.17
N LEU A 107 8.25 -6.97 -7.58
CA LEU A 107 9.61 -7.39 -7.90
C LEU A 107 9.54 -8.44 -9.01
N THR A 108 10.34 -8.31 -10.06
CA THR A 108 10.36 -9.21 -11.20
C THR A 108 11.66 -10.00 -11.28
N GLU A 109 11.55 -11.32 -11.37
CA GLU A 109 12.64 -12.23 -11.75
C GLU A 109 12.36 -12.73 -13.18
N THR A 110 13.32 -12.53 -14.07
CA THR A 110 13.25 -12.98 -15.46
C THR A 110 14.31 -14.03 -15.75
N ARG A 111 13.97 -15.05 -16.54
CA ARG A 111 14.90 -16.11 -16.98
C ARG A 111 14.78 -16.34 -18.48
N GLY A 112 15.79 -16.98 -19.06
CA GLY A 112 15.76 -17.45 -20.44
C GLY A 112 15.57 -16.35 -21.49
N GLY A 113 16.06 -15.12 -21.22
CA GLY A 113 15.96 -14.02 -22.17
C GLY A 113 14.58 -13.35 -22.26
N PHE A 114 13.75 -13.44 -21.22
CA PHE A 114 12.46 -12.75 -21.19
C PHE A 114 12.62 -11.23 -21.41
N ASP A 115 12.12 -10.74 -22.55
CA ASP A 115 12.22 -9.35 -22.97
C ASP A 115 10.87 -8.79 -23.48
N ARG A 116 9.79 -9.06 -22.74
CA ARG A 116 8.44 -8.60 -23.08
C ARG A 116 7.86 -7.73 -21.97
N GLU A 117 6.85 -6.93 -22.31
CA GLU A 117 6.08 -6.22 -21.29
C GLU A 117 5.24 -7.19 -20.47
N VAL A 118 5.12 -6.88 -19.19
CA VAL A 118 4.28 -7.59 -18.23
C VAL A 118 3.26 -6.61 -17.69
N THR A 119 2.01 -7.03 -17.64
CA THR A 119 0.91 -6.27 -17.03
C THR A 119 0.42 -7.00 -15.79
N VAL A 120 0.34 -6.28 -14.66
CA VAL A 120 -0.25 -6.78 -13.42
C VAL A 120 -1.53 -6.03 -13.12
N GLU A 121 -2.60 -6.77 -12.86
CA GLU A 121 -3.91 -6.28 -12.46
C GLU A 121 -4.29 -6.83 -11.08
N ALA A 122 -4.98 -6.02 -10.27
CA ALA A 122 -5.55 -6.45 -9.00
C ALA A 122 -7.03 -6.80 -9.14
N LEU A 123 -7.39 -7.98 -8.67
CA LEU A 123 -8.74 -8.55 -8.74
C LEU A 123 -9.29 -8.75 -7.32
N GLY A 124 -10.63 -8.80 -7.20
CA GLY A 124 -11.29 -9.02 -5.91
C GLY A 124 -11.18 -7.84 -4.94
N LEU A 125 -10.98 -6.62 -5.45
CA LEU A 125 -10.87 -5.42 -4.60
C LEU A 125 -12.17 -5.15 -3.84
N PRO A 126 -12.10 -4.72 -2.55
CA PRO A 126 -13.28 -4.28 -1.82
C PRO A 126 -14.00 -3.12 -2.52
N LYS A 127 -15.32 -3.00 -2.31
CA LYS A 127 -16.11 -1.89 -2.87
C LYS A 127 -15.51 -0.55 -2.46
N GLY A 128 -15.31 0.35 -3.43
CA GLY A 128 -14.71 1.66 -3.21
C GLY A 128 -13.17 1.66 -3.20
N VAL A 129 -12.52 0.51 -3.45
CA VAL A 129 -11.06 0.46 -3.69
C VAL A 129 -10.80 0.38 -5.19
N LYS A 130 -9.85 1.18 -5.66
CA LYS A 130 -9.39 1.20 -7.06
C LYS A 130 -7.92 0.80 -7.14
N ALA A 131 -7.54 0.16 -8.23
CA ALA A 131 -6.16 -0.06 -8.62
C ALA A 131 -6.08 -0.06 -10.15
N GLU A 132 -5.14 0.68 -10.72
CA GLU A 132 -4.92 0.69 -12.16
C GLU A 132 -3.94 -0.42 -12.56
N PRO A 133 -4.17 -1.13 -13.69
CA PRO A 133 -3.21 -2.09 -14.20
C PRO A 133 -1.86 -1.44 -14.49
N VAL A 134 -0.79 -2.13 -14.11
CA VAL A 134 0.57 -1.62 -14.25
C VAL A 134 1.30 -2.44 -15.30
N THR A 135 1.83 -1.77 -16.31
CA THR A 135 2.58 -2.39 -17.41
C THR A 135 4.00 -1.84 -17.44
N TRP A 136 4.99 -2.72 -17.50
CA TRP A 136 6.40 -2.36 -17.63
C TRP A 136 7.18 -3.46 -18.34
N LYS A 137 8.40 -3.13 -18.77
CA LYS A 137 9.35 -4.07 -19.35
C LYS A 137 10.44 -4.40 -18.31
N PRO A 138 10.53 -5.65 -17.80
CA PRO A 138 11.50 -5.99 -16.77
C PRO A 138 12.98 -5.72 -17.12
N SER A 139 13.32 -5.72 -18.41
CA SER A 139 14.67 -5.40 -18.90
C SER A 139 15.05 -3.91 -18.76
N SER A 140 14.06 -3.01 -18.67
CA SER A 140 14.26 -1.59 -18.37
C SER A 140 14.29 -1.32 -16.86
N GLY A 141 13.69 -2.20 -16.04
CA GLY A 141 13.72 -2.12 -14.59
C GLY A 141 13.07 -3.35 -13.95
N THR A 142 13.74 -3.92 -12.95
CA THR A 142 13.30 -5.17 -12.29
C THR A 142 12.18 -4.98 -11.28
N GLN A 143 11.64 -3.77 -11.16
CA GLN A 143 10.57 -3.46 -10.21
C GLN A 143 9.53 -2.55 -10.84
N ALA A 144 8.28 -2.73 -10.42
CA ALA A 144 7.17 -1.84 -10.71
C ALA A 144 6.31 -1.61 -9.47
N TRP A 145 5.33 -0.70 -9.59
CA TRP A 145 4.53 -0.25 -8.47
C TRP A 145 3.05 -0.27 -8.81
N LEU A 146 2.30 -1.08 -8.10
CA LEU A 146 0.83 -1.06 -8.07
C LEU A 146 0.37 -0.22 -6.87
N VAL A 147 -0.74 0.48 -6.99
CA VAL A 147 -1.32 1.24 -5.87
C VAL A 147 -2.78 0.84 -5.70
N LEU A 148 -3.13 0.49 -4.47
CA LEU A 148 -4.51 0.27 -4.03
C LEU A 148 -4.98 1.55 -3.32
N GLN A 149 -6.02 2.19 -3.81
CA GLN A 149 -6.54 3.44 -3.25
C GLN A 149 -8.01 3.31 -2.89
N ALA A 150 -8.35 3.60 -1.64
CA ALA A 150 -9.73 3.69 -1.20
C ALA A 150 -10.29 5.08 -1.54
N THR A 151 -11.51 5.14 -2.07
CA THR A 151 -12.23 6.40 -2.25
C THR A 151 -12.58 7.02 -0.89
N HIS A 152 -12.90 8.31 -0.89
CA HIS A 152 -13.27 9.04 0.32
C HIS A 152 -14.59 8.55 0.93
N ASP A 153 -15.43 7.88 0.14
CA ASP A 153 -16.72 7.29 0.51
C ASP A 153 -16.69 5.76 0.64
N ALA A 154 -15.50 5.14 0.55
CA ALA A 154 -15.37 3.68 0.58
C ALA A 154 -16.01 3.09 1.87
N PRO A 155 -16.94 2.13 1.75
CA PRO A 155 -17.58 1.49 2.90
C PRO A 155 -16.61 0.56 3.62
N ALA A 156 -16.84 0.35 4.92
CA ALA A 156 -16.14 -0.68 5.68
C ALA A 156 -16.36 -2.04 5.02
N SER A 157 -15.28 -2.74 4.73
CA SER A 157 -15.32 -4.02 4.03
C SER A 157 -14.03 -4.82 4.22
N LEU A 158 -14.09 -6.10 3.91
CA LEU A 158 -12.94 -7.02 3.89
C LEU A 158 -13.07 -7.86 2.64
N SER A 159 -12.00 -7.96 1.84
CA SER A 159 -11.98 -8.82 0.64
C SER A 159 -10.65 -9.51 0.48
N SER A 160 -10.66 -10.69 -0.16
CA SER A 160 -9.45 -11.35 -0.63
C SER A 160 -8.99 -10.71 -1.94
N VAL A 161 -7.75 -10.24 -1.99
CA VAL A 161 -7.16 -9.61 -3.16
C VAL A 161 -6.27 -10.62 -3.88
N GLN A 162 -6.48 -10.73 -5.19
CA GLN A 162 -5.66 -11.53 -6.09
C GLN A 162 -4.92 -10.61 -7.06
N LEU A 163 -3.73 -11.03 -7.50
CA LEU A 163 -2.97 -10.34 -8.53
C LEU A 163 -2.81 -11.26 -9.72
N LYS A 164 -3.17 -10.75 -10.90
CA LYS A 164 -3.01 -11.46 -12.17
C LYS A 164 -1.93 -10.80 -12.99
N ALA A 165 -0.91 -11.57 -13.37
CA ALA A 165 0.18 -11.11 -14.21
C ALA A 165 0.10 -11.75 -15.59
N THR A 166 0.24 -10.93 -16.65
CA THR A 166 0.14 -11.40 -18.03
C THR A 166 1.18 -10.73 -18.93
N SER A 167 1.59 -11.43 -19.98
CA SER A 167 2.33 -10.86 -21.12
C SER A 167 1.70 -11.31 -22.43
N ARG A 168 1.87 -10.55 -23.51
CA ARG A 168 1.45 -10.98 -24.85
C ARG A 168 2.61 -11.67 -25.58
N VAL A 169 2.31 -12.77 -26.28
CA VAL A 169 3.20 -13.47 -27.21
C VAL A 169 2.47 -13.61 -28.54
N GLY A 170 2.79 -12.75 -29.50
CA GLY A 170 1.95 -12.60 -30.69
C GLY A 170 0.53 -12.21 -30.29
N ASN A 171 -0.45 -13.05 -30.65
CA ASN A 171 -1.86 -12.85 -30.28
C ASN A 171 -2.24 -13.50 -28.94
N ASP A 172 -1.38 -14.36 -28.38
CA ASP A 172 -1.68 -15.13 -27.18
C ASP A 172 -1.38 -14.34 -25.91
N VAL A 173 -2.19 -14.58 -24.87
CA VAL A 173 -1.97 -14.04 -23.52
C VAL A 173 -1.40 -15.15 -22.65
N VAL A 174 -0.19 -14.95 -22.14
CA VAL A 174 0.49 -15.88 -21.25
C VAL A 174 0.43 -15.34 -19.82
N GLU A 175 -0.06 -16.16 -18.90
CA GLU A 175 -0.09 -15.83 -17.47
C GLU A 175 1.23 -16.16 -16.78
N HIS A 176 1.60 -15.32 -15.81
CA HIS A 176 2.81 -15.49 -15.00
C HIS A 176 2.47 -15.68 -13.53
N PRO A 177 3.24 -16.49 -12.79
CA PRO A 177 3.02 -16.68 -11.36
C PRO A 177 3.31 -15.39 -10.59
N VAL A 178 2.38 -15.05 -9.67
CA VAL A 178 2.54 -13.97 -8.70
C VAL A 178 2.58 -14.55 -7.29
N THR A 179 3.73 -14.41 -6.64
CA THR A 179 3.91 -14.74 -5.22
C THR A 179 3.57 -13.53 -4.38
N LEU A 180 2.63 -13.68 -3.45
CA LEU A 180 2.31 -12.64 -2.49
C LEU A 180 3.26 -12.74 -1.29
N GLY A 181 3.98 -11.67 -0.98
CA GLY A 181 4.92 -11.58 0.14
C GLY A 181 4.40 -10.73 1.29
N GLU A 182 4.78 -11.07 2.52
CA GLU A 182 4.52 -10.25 3.71
C GLU A 182 5.69 -10.29 4.72
N ILE A 183 5.76 -9.28 5.59
CA ILE A 183 6.66 -9.27 6.74
C ILE A 183 6.09 -10.20 7.81
N ALA A 184 6.75 -11.35 8.02
CA ALA A 184 6.38 -12.31 9.06
C ALA A 184 6.83 -11.83 10.45
N THR A 185 8.02 -11.24 10.54
CA THR A 185 8.56 -10.68 11.78
C THR A 185 9.26 -9.36 11.47
N GLY A 186 8.78 -8.29 12.10
CA GLY A 186 9.34 -6.96 11.93
C GLY A 186 10.56 -6.71 12.81
N THR A 187 11.23 -5.58 12.59
CA THR A 187 12.41 -5.14 13.35
C THR A 187 12.41 -3.63 13.51
N ARG A 188 13.07 -3.13 14.56
CA ARG A 188 13.38 -1.70 14.72
C ARG A 188 14.77 -1.34 14.19
N ASN A 189 15.60 -2.35 13.90
CA ASN A 189 17.00 -2.18 13.55
C ASN A 189 17.47 -3.22 12.51
N GLN A 190 16.96 -3.11 11.29
CA GLN A 190 17.22 -4.00 10.15
C GLN A 190 18.70 -4.36 9.93
N PRO A 191 19.69 -3.46 10.09
CA PRO A 191 21.10 -3.83 9.91
C PRO A 191 21.63 -4.86 10.92
N PHE A 192 21.04 -4.96 12.11
CA PHE A 192 21.49 -5.86 13.18
C PHE A 192 20.57 -7.06 13.38
N ASP A 193 19.26 -6.86 13.23
CA ASP A 193 18.24 -7.90 13.33
C ASP A 193 17.32 -7.79 12.11
N PRO A 194 17.59 -8.56 11.03
CA PRO A 194 16.82 -8.48 9.81
C PRO A 194 15.37 -8.93 10.00
N ALA A 195 14.42 -8.16 9.45
CA ALA A 195 13.05 -8.61 9.34
C ALA A 195 12.95 -9.94 8.56
N ARG A 196 12.07 -10.82 9.02
CA ARG A 196 11.77 -12.07 8.33
C ARG A 196 10.55 -11.88 7.43
N VAL A 197 10.66 -12.38 6.22
CA VAL A 197 9.60 -12.32 5.22
C VAL A 197 9.10 -13.73 4.91
N ARG A 198 7.86 -13.82 4.43
CA ARG A 198 7.30 -15.09 3.97
C ARG A 198 6.41 -14.89 2.74
N PRO A 199 6.29 -15.90 1.86
CA PRO A 199 5.17 -15.98 0.95
C PRO A 199 3.87 -16.28 1.70
N THR A 200 2.76 -15.81 1.17
CA THR A 200 1.40 -16.12 1.64
C THR A 200 0.52 -16.53 0.46
N SER A 201 -0.46 -17.38 0.71
CA SER A 201 -1.40 -17.85 -0.33
C SER A 201 -2.47 -16.82 -0.67
N SER A 202 -2.71 -15.84 0.21
CA SER A 202 -3.76 -14.84 0.01
C SER A 202 -3.47 -13.56 0.76
N TRP A 203 -3.91 -12.44 0.19
CA TRP A 203 -4.00 -11.16 0.87
C TRP A 203 -5.46 -10.86 1.21
N PHE A 204 -5.69 -10.34 2.41
CA PHE A 204 -6.99 -9.82 2.82
C PHE A 204 -6.87 -8.32 3.06
N LEU A 205 -7.52 -7.54 2.21
CA LEU A 205 -7.54 -6.08 2.30
C LEU A 205 -8.78 -5.62 3.06
N GLN A 206 -8.56 -4.95 4.19
CA GLN A 206 -9.63 -4.32 4.96
C GLN A 206 -9.74 -2.84 4.59
N VAL A 207 -10.95 -2.38 4.26
CA VAL A 207 -11.29 -0.96 4.28
C VAL A 207 -11.89 -0.65 5.64
N ARG A 208 -11.26 0.26 6.36
CA ARG A 208 -11.77 0.80 7.62
C ARG A 208 -12.56 2.06 7.37
N ASP A 209 -13.69 2.12 8.04
CA ASP A 209 -14.51 3.29 8.10
C ASP A 209 -14.46 3.85 9.53
N ASP A 210 -13.47 4.68 9.76
CA ASP A 210 -13.20 5.34 11.04
C ASP A 210 -13.75 6.77 11.09
N GLY A 211 -14.69 7.08 10.17
CA GLY A 211 -15.45 8.34 10.13
C GLY A 211 -14.68 9.57 9.64
N VAL A 212 -13.36 9.47 9.42
CA VAL A 212 -12.53 10.58 8.94
C VAL A 212 -11.59 10.07 7.87
N ALA A 213 -11.83 10.49 6.64
CA ALA A 213 -10.96 10.16 5.52
C ALA A 213 -9.65 10.97 5.57
N VAL A 214 -8.64 10.47 4.85
CA VAL A 214 -7.40 11.20 4.61
C VAL A 214 -7.73 12.45 3.77
N PRO A 215 -7.28 13.67 4.17
CA PRO A 215 -7.81 14.91 3.63
C PRO A 215 -7.25 15.32 2.26
N VAL A 216 -6.35 14.52 1.68
CA VAL A 216 -5.73 14.81 0.40
C VAL A 216 -5.66 13.55 -0.45
N VAL A 217 -5.97 13.71 -1.73
CA VAL A 217 -5.70 12.71 -2.76
C VAL A 217 -4.75 13.34 -3.80
N LEU A 218 -3.67 12.63 -4.12
CA LEU A 218 -2.69 13.10 -5.12
C LEU A 218 -2.98 12.51 -6.50
N ARG A 219 -2.74 13.33 -7.53
CA ARG A 219 -2.79 12.95 -8.95
C ARG A 219 -1.55 13.45 -9.67
N GLY A 220 -0.96 12.61 -10.52
CA GLY A 220 0.01 13.07 -11.52
C GLY A 220 -0.72 13.44 -12.80
N ASP A 221 -0.33 14.55 -13.42
CA ASP A 221 -0.90 15.04 -14.67
C ASP A 221 0.22 15.48 -15.63
N PRO A 222 0.40 14.78 -16.78
CA PRO A 222 -0.31 13.56 -17.19
C PRO A 222 0.11 12.34 -16.36
N SER A 223 -0.70 11.27 -16.38
CA SER A 223 -0.33 9.97 -15.77
C SER A 223 0.69 9.19 -16.58
N ASP A 224 0.87 9.55 -17.85
CA ASP A 224 1.80 8.96 -18.80
C ASP A 224 2.69 10.07 -19.37
N VAL A 225 3.95 10.06 -18.94
CA VAL A 225 4.95 11.10 -19.21
C VAL A 225 5.96 10.58 -20.22
N HIS A 226 6.29 11.38 -21.22
CA HIS A 226 7.17 10.98 -22.32
C HIS A 226 8.40 11.88 -22.35
N GLY A 227 9.56 11.29 -22.58
CA GLY A 227 10.81 12.02 -22.68
C GLY A 227 11.87 11.24 -23.44
N GLN A 228 13.02 11.89 -23.62
CA GLN A 228 14.13 11.34 -24.38
C GLN A 228 15.41 11.37 -23.56
N VAL A 229 16.30 10.39 -23.77
CA VAL A 229 17.63 10.40 -23.14
C VAL A 229 18.37 11.69 -23.51
N GLY A 230 18.72 12.48 -22.48
CA GLY A 230 19.34 13.80 -22.62
C GLY A 230 18.42 14.99 -22.35
N SER A 231 17.10 14.79 -22.16
CA SER A 231 16.15 15.86 -21.88
C SER A 231 15.80 15.98 -20.39
N ASP A 232 15.09 17.03 -20.03
CA ASP A 232 14.33 17.09 -18.78
C ASP A 232 12.84 16.99 -19.12
N VAL A 233 12.05 16.37 -18.25
CA VAL A 233 10.59 16.25 -18.41
C VAL A 233 9.90 16.81 -17.17
N LYS A 234 8.81 17.54 -17.39
CA LYS A 234 8.02 18.14 -16.32
C LYS A 234 6.80 17.28 -16.02
N LEU A 235 6.54 17.06 -14.73
CA LEU A 235 5.34 16.39 -14.22
C LEU A 235 4.63 17.33 -13.25
N ARG A 236 3.35 17.58 -13.47
CA ARG A 236 2.53 18.31 -12.51
C ARG A 236 1.88 17.35 -11.54
N VAL A 237 2.00 17.62 -10.25
CA VAL A 237 1.33 16.86 -9.19
C VAL A 237 0.26 17.71 -8.59
N LYS A 238 -0.99 17.27 -8.69
CA LYS A 238 -2.18 17.92 -8.15
C LYS A 238 -2.57 17.29 -6.81
N ALA A 239 -3.00 18.11 -5.87
CA ALA A 239 -3.59 17.73 -4.59
C ALA A 239 -5.07 18.12 -4.57
N GLU A 240 -5.93 17.11 -4.63
CA GLU A 240 -7.36 17.24 -4.35
C GLU A 240 -7.55 17.24 -2.83
N ARG A 241 -7.98 18.37 -2.27
CA ARG A 241 -8.08 18.57 -0.81
C ARG A 241 -9.54 18.50 -0.38
N THR A 242 -9.80 17.87 0.76
CA THR A 242 -11.10 17.96 1.43
C THR A 242 -11.32 19.37 1.97
N GLU A 243 -12.58 19.77 2.13
CA GLU A 243 -12.95 21.05 2.71
C GLU A 243 -12.28 21.25 4.10
N GLY A 244 -11.77 22.45 4.34
CA GLY A 244 -11.09 22.80 5.60
C GLY A 244 -9.62 22.37 5.72
N PHE A 245 -9.06 21.63 4.75
CA PHE A 245 -7.64 21.26 4.77
C PHE A 245 -6.79 22.09 3.79
N ALA A 246 -5.92 22.96 4.31
CA ALA A 246 -5.08 23.84 3.49
C ALA A 246 -3.57 23.63 3.69
N ASP A 247 -3.15 22.75 4.60
CA ASP A 247 -1.74 22.64 5.01
C ASP A 247 -0.82 22.16 3.88
N PRO A 248 0.48 22.53 3.91
CA PRO A 248 1.43 22.14 2.87
C PRO A 248 1.62 20.62 2.80
N VAL A 249 1.90 20.11 1.60
CA VAL A 249 2.17 18.68 1.35
C VAL A 249 3.59 18.55 0.79
N ALA A 250 4.49 17.93 1.54
CA ALA A 250 5.85 17.67 1.07
C ALA A 250 5.81 16.48 0.11
N VAL A 251 6.27 16.64 -1.13
CA VAL A 251 6.21 15.62 -2.17
C VAL A 251 7.59 15.07 -2.55
N SER A 252 7.65 13.76 -2.79
CA SER A 252 8.84 13.06 -3.25
C SER A 252 8.48 11.96 -4.25
N VAL A 253 9.32 11.80 -5.28
CA VAL A 253 9.14 10.74 -6.29
C VAL A 253 9.79 9.44 -5.81
N MET A 254 9.08 8.34 -5.99
CA MET A 254 9.48 7.00 -5.56
C MET A 254 9.38 6.04 -6.75
N GLY A 255 10.30 5.06 -6.81
CA GLY A 255 10.25 3.97 -7.80
C GLY A 255 10.98 4.24 -9.11
N LEU A 256 11.52 5.44 -9.32
CA LEU A 256 12.45 5.70 -10.43
C LEU A 256 13.86 5.17 -10.13
N PRO A 257 14.61 4.75 -11.15
CA PRO A 257 16.01 4.37 -10.99
C PRO A 257 16.87 5.59 -10.61
N ARG A 258 18.04 5.35 -10.01
CA ARG A 258 18.95 6.40 -9.54
C ARG A 258 19.44 7.33 -10.66
N GLU A 259 19.39 6.84 -11.90
CA GLU A 259 19.75 7.57 -13.12
C GLU A 259 18.75 8.70 -13.45
N ILE A 260 17.57 8.71 -12.82
CA ILE A 260 16.53 9.74 -13.00
C ILE A 260 16.30 10.46 -11.67
N PRO A 261 17.17 11.41 -11.28
CA PRO A 261 17.00 12.16 -10.05
C PRO A 261 15.82 13.12 -10.15
N VAL A 262 15.06 13.25 -9.05
CA VAL A 262 13.98 14.24 -8.91
C VAL A 262 14.13 14.93 -7.56
N ALA A 263 14.18 16.26 -7.56
CA ALA A 263 14.23 17.04 -6.34
C ALA A 263 12.92 16.91 -5.55
N ARG A 264 13.01 16.90 -4.21
CA ARG A 264 11.82 17.03 -3.36
C ARG A 264 11.20 18.40 -3.57
N ALA A 265 9.88 18.46 -3.55
CA ALA A 265 9.14 19.72 -3.66
C ALA A 265 8.04 19.77 -2.60
N THR A 266 7.32 20.90 -2.52
CA THR A 266 6.21 21.07 -1.59
C THR A 266 5.05 21.71 -2.32
N ILE A 267 3.86 21.10 -2.24
CA ILE A 267 2.61 21.77 -2.59
C ILE A 267 2.33 22.73 -1.44
N ALA A 268 2.54 24.02 -1.68
CA ALA A 268 2.45 25.04 -0.65
C ALA A 268 1.03 25.16 -0.06
N LYS A 269 0.92 25.80 1.11
CA LYS A 269 -0.34 26.00 1.81
C LYS A 269 -1.38 26.66 0.87
N GLY A 270 -2.57 26.06 0.78
CA GLY A 270 -3.66 26.55 -0.07
C GLY A 270 -3.43 26.43 -1.59
N LYS A 271 -2.27 25.91 -2.04
CA LYS A 271 -2.03 25.60 -3.44
C LYS A 271 -2.52 24.18 -3.76
N SER A 272 -2.91 24.00 -5.03
CA SER A 272 -3.46 22.75 -5.55
C SER A 272 -2.45 21.92 -6.34
N ASP A 273 -1.32 22.49 -6.75
CA ASP A 273 -0.34 21.78 -7.55
C ASP A 273 1.12 22.19 -7.27
N VAL A 274 2.03 21.35 -7.76
CA VAL A 274 3.48 21.63 -7.84
C VAL A 274 4.03 20.94 -9.09
N GLU A 275 5.05 21.55 -9.71
CA GLU A 275 5.76 20.97 -10.85
C GLU A 275 7.04 20.27 -10.38
N LEU A 276 7.26 19.05 -10.86
CA LEU A 276 8.46 18.25 -10.63
C LEU A 276 9.23 18.10 -11.94
N THR A 277 10.56 18.17 -11.86
CA THR A 277 11.43 17.97 -13.02
C THR A 277 12.13 16.62 -12.93
N LEU A 278 11.87 15.74 -13.89
CA LEU A 278 12.53 14.46 -14.09
C LEU A 278 13.71 14.66 -15.04
N SER A 279 14.94 14.50 -14.56
CA SER A 279 16.11 14.67 -15.42
C SER A 279 16.51 13.34 -16.07
N LEU A 280 16.48 13.30 -17.40
CA LEU A 280 16.84 12.12 -18.21
C LEU A 280 18.25 12.24 -18.81
N LYS A 281 19.09 13.08 -18.22
CA LYS A 281 20.40 13.47 -18.76
C LYS A 281 21.53 12.47 -18.46
N ASN A 282 21.30 11.53 -17.54
CA ASN A 282 22.32 10.55 -17.17
C ASN A 282 22.65 9.62 -18.35
N GLY A 283 23.93 9.53 -18.73
CA GLY A 283 24.37 8.72 -19.86
C GLY A 283 24.16 7.20 -19.69
N ASN A 284 24.00 6.73 -18.45
CA ASN A 284 23.72 5.33 -18.15
C ASN A 284 22.21 4.99 -18.13
N LEU A 285 21.35 5.98 -18.37
CA LEU A 285 19.91 5.77 -18.42
C LEU A 285 19.56 4.90 -19.62
N ARG A 286 18.92 3.76 -19.35
CA ARG A 286 18.40 2.88 -20.40
C ARG A 286 17.07 3.41 -20.94
N PRO A 287 16.84 3.41 -22.26
CA PRO A 287 15.51 3.63 -22.81
C PRO A 287 14.51 2.56 -22.33
N GLY A 288 13.24 2.91 -22.29
CA GLY A 288 12.17 1.99 -21.90
C GLY A 288 11.06 2.64 -21.11
N VAL A 289 10.22 1.78 -20.53
CA VAL A 289 9.04 2.19 -19.75
C VAL A 289 9.32 1.96 -18.27
N TYR A 290 9.23 3.03 -17.49
CA TYR A 290 9.39 3.03 -16.04
C TYR A 290 8.05 3.33 -15.37
N THR A 291 7.80 2.69 -14.23
CA THR A 291 6.63 2.98 -13.40
C THR A 291 7.08 3.56 -12.08
N PHE A 292 6.44 4.65 -11.65
CA PHE A 292 6.80 5.36 -10.43
C PHE A 292 5.55 5.94 -9.76
N TRP A 293 5.69 6.51 -8.58
CA TRP A 293 4.59 7.18 -7.88
C TRP A 293 5.13 8.36 -7.09
N VAL A 294 4.26 9.32 -6.79
CA VAL A 294 4.59 10.46 -5.95
C VAL A 294 4.01 10.26 -4.57
N ARG A 295 4.88 10.32 -3.56
CA ARG A 295 4.51 10.35 -2.14
C ARG A 295 4.27 11.78 -1.71
N GLY A 296 3.17 12.05 -1.03
CA GLY A 296 2.94 13.26 -0.25
C GLY A 296 2.94 12.96 1.25
N ASP A 297 3.73 13.71 2.01
CA ASP A 297 3.75 13.64 3.47
C ASP A 297 2.93 14.80 4.06
N LEU A 298 1.91 14.43 4.84
CA LEU A 298 1.06 15.33 5.61
C LEU A 298 1.47 15.21 7.08
N THR A 299 1.79 16.34 7.72
CA THR A 299 2.19 16.35 9.14
C THR A 299 1.16 17.06 9.99
N LYS A 300 0.99 16.59 11.23
CA LYS A 300 0.11 17.22 12.24
C LYS A 300 -1.35 17.43 11.79
N VAL A 301 -1.89 16.51 10.98
CA VAL A 301 -3.30 16.55 10.60
C VAL A 301 -4.15 16.26 11.84
N LYS A 302 -4.96 17.24 12.26
CA LYS A 302 -5.89 17.10 13.40
C LYS A 302 -6.96 16.08 13.05
N ARG A 303 -6.96 14.95 13.75
CA ARG A 303 -7.93 13.88 13.52
C ARG A 303 -8.60 13.49 14.84
N PRO A 304 -9.94 13.55 14.95
CA PRO A 304 -10.64 12.98 16.09
C PRO A 304 -10.48 11.46 16.08
N PHE A 305 -10.25 10.88 17.25
CA PHE A 305 -10.19 9.44 17.41
C PHE A 305 -11.61 8.87 17.55
N ASP A 306 -11.97 7.90 16.70
CA ASP A 306 -13.28 7.24 16.70
C ASP A 306 -14.50 8.17 16.92
N PRO A 307 -14.77 9.13 16.00
CA PRO A 307 -15.94 10.01 16.10
C PRO A 307 -17.29 9.26 16.08
N ARG A 308 -17.30 7.99 15.63
CA ARG A 308 -18.48 7.13 15.58
C ARG A 308 -18.88 6.67 16.97
N ALA A 309 -17.91 6.27 17.79
CA ALA A 309 -18.17 5.91 19.17
C ALA A 309 -18.84 7.07 19.93
N LEU A 310 -18.39 8.30 19.72
CA LEU A 310 -19.02 9.49 20.29
C LEU A 310 -20.46 9.66 19.78
N ALA A 311 -20.69 9.61 18.46
CA ALA A 311 -22.03 9.76 17.90
C ALA A 311 -23.02 8.68 18.41
N LEU A 312 -22.56 7.43 18.54
CA LEU A 312 -23.36 6.33 19.08
C LEU A 312 -23.67 6.53 20.58
N ALA A 313 -22.70 7.02 21.36
CA ALA A 313 -22.88 7.31 22.77
C ALA A 313 -23.89 8.46 22.96
N GLU A 314 -23.80 9.53 22.17
CA GLU A 314 -24.73 10.67 22.23
C GLU A 314 -26.15 10.26 21.79
N ALA A 315 -26.28 9.43 20.75
CA ALA A 315 -27.57 8.88 20.33
C ALA A 315 -28.21 8.02 21.44
N LYS A 316 -27.43 7.18 22.12
CA LYS A 316 -27.89 6.37 23.28
C LYS A 316 -28.30 7.26 24.46
N GLN A 317 -27.50 8.28 24.79
CA GLN A 317 -27.81 9.26 25.83
C GLN A 317 -29.14 9.96 25.55
N LYS A 318 -29.35 10.42 24.31
CA LYS A 318 -30.60 11.07 23.90
C LYS A 318 -31.82 10.15 24.05
N ARG A 319 -31.71 8.89 23.60
CA ARG A 319 -32.80 7.88 23.75
C ARG A 319 -33.15 7.62 25.22
N LEU A 320 -32.14 7.52 26.09
CA LEU A 320 -32.35 7.30 27.52
C LEU A 320 -32.91 8.54 28.22
N ALA A 321 -32.48 9.74 27.83
CA ALA A 321 -33.05 10.99 28.33
C ALA A 321 -34.55 11.11 28.00
N THR A 322 -34.94 10.78 26.77
CA THR A 322 -36.37 10.71 26.38
C THR A 322 -37.12 9.66 27.19
N SER A 323 -36.54 8.47 27.41
CA SER A 323 -37.18 7.41 28.20
C SER A 323 -37.39 7.80 29.66
N VAL A 324 -36.40 8.49 30.27
CA VAL A 324 -36.53 9.03 31.64
C VAL A 324 -37.64 10.07 31.71
N GLN A 325 -37.72 10.99 30.74
CA GLN A 325 -38.80 12.00 30.70
C GLN A 325 -40.19 11.40 30.51
N GLN A 326 -40.33 10.35 29.70
CA GLN A 326 -41.60 9.64 29.51
C GLN A 326 -42.01 8.92 30.80
N LEU A 327 -41.10 8.13 31.37
CA LEU A 327 -41.37 7.40 32.62
C LEU A 327 -41.65 8.34 33.79
N SER A 328 -41.01 9.52 33.85
CA SER A 328 -41.32 10.51 34.89
C SER A 328 -42.73 11.08 34.73
N LYS A 329 -43.19 11.31 33.50
CA LYS A 329 -44.57 11.78 33.24
C LYS A 329 -45.59 10.70 33.60
N GLU A 330 -45.38 9.46 33.13
CA GLU A 330 -46.25 8.31 33.45
C GLU A 330 -46.33 8.05 34.96
N LEU A 331 -45.20 8.22 35.67
CA LEU A 331 -45.14 8.07 37.11
C LEU A 331 -45.99 9.15 37.82
N GLU A 332 -45.87 10.41 37.44
CA GLU A 332 -46.66 11.50 38.01
C GLU A 332 -48.16 11.33 37.74
N GLU A 333 -48.53 10.92 36.52
CA GLU A 333 -49.92 10.59 36.16
C GLU A 333 -50.46 9.41 36.99
N ALA A 334 -49.68 8.32 37.12
CA ALA A 334 -50.08 7.16 37.92
C ALA A 334 -50.21 7.48 39.42
N ARG A 335 -49.32 8.33 39.95
CA ARG A 335 -49.41 8.82 41.34
C ARG A 335 -50.64 9.70 41.57
N LYS A 336 -51.00 10.54 40.60
CA LYS A 336 -52.23 11.33 40.66
C LYS A 336 -53.47 10.43 40.65
N ALA A 337 -53.54 9.46 39.72
CA ALA A 337 -54.63 8.50 39.65
C ALA A 337 -54.79 7.69 40.95
N LEU A 338 -53.69 7.26 41.56
CA LEU A 338 -53.71 6.53 42.84
C LEU A 338 -54.28 7.38 43.99
N LYS A 339 -54.05 8.70 44.00
CA LYS A 339 -54.60 9.62 45.01
C LYS A 339 -56.11 9.85 44.84
N GLU A 340 -56.60 9.80 43.60
CA GLU A 340 -58.00 10.08 43.25
C GLU A 340 -58.91 8.83 43.32
N ALA A 341 -58.34 7.62 43.42
CA ALA A 341 -59.07 6.36 43.45
C ALA A 341 -59.85 6.13 44.77
N LYS A 342 -61.15 5.84 44.67
CA LYS A 342 -62.06 5.61 45.81
C LYS A 342 -62.31 4.13 46.14
N GLU A 343 -62.20 3.23 45.18
CA GLU A 343 -62.42 1.79 45.38
C GLU A 343 -61.13 1.06 45.76
N GLU A 344 -61.21 0.19 46.78
CA GLU A 344 -60.08 -0.59 47.33
C GLU A 344 -59.36 -1.43 46.26
N ALA A 345 -60.12 -2.09 45.38
CA ALA A 345 -59.58 -2.93 44.30
C ALA A 345 -58.78 -2.12 43.27
N ASN A 346 -59.33 -0.99 42.81
CA ASN A 346 -58.65 -0.06 41.88
C ASN A 346 -57.39 0.56 42.51
N ARG A 347 -57.43 0.85 43.81
CA ARG A 347 -56.28 1.41 44.55
C ARG A 347 -55.12 0.42 44.64
N SER A 348 -55.40 -0.87 44.84
CA SER A 348 -54.39 -1.94 44.86
C SER A 348 -53.66 -2.11 43.52
N GLU A 349 -54.40 -2.07 42.40
CA GLU A 349 -53.83 -2.19 41.06
C GLU A 349 -52.99 -0.96 40.67
N LEU A 350 -53.48 0.25 40.96
CA LEU A 350 -52.73 1.48 40.76
C LEU A 350 -51.46 1.53 41.60
N ALA A 351 -51.47 1.04 42.84
CA ALA A 351 -50.29 0.95 43.69
C ALA A 351 -49.21 0.02 43.08
N LYS A 352 -49.62 -1.14 42.54
CA LYS A 352 -48.70 -2.04 41.81
C LYS A 352 -48.12 -1.37 40.56
N ARG A 353 -48.94 -0.61 39.82
CA ARG A 353 -48.50 0.14 38.63
C ARG A 353 -47.50 1.23 38.99
N VAL A 354 -47.73 1.99 40.07
CA VAL A 354 -46.78 2.99 40.58
C VAL A 354 -45.47 2.30 40.95
N ALA A 355 -45.48 1.23 41.75
CA ALA A 355 -44.26 0.51 42.12
C ALA A 355 -43.47 -0.01 40.90
N ALA A 356 -44.16 -0.53 39.88
CA ALA A 356 -43.54 -0.97 38.63
C ALA A 356 -42.93 0.19 37.83
N LEU A 357 -43.60 1.34 37.75
CA LEU A 357 -43.11 2.54 37.09
C LEU A 357 -41.93 3.17 37.84
N GLU A 358 -41.93 3.15 39.18
CA GLU A 358 -40.82 3.63 40.01
C GLU A 358 -39.54 2.83 39.75
N GLU A 359 -39.65 1.50 39.72
CA GLU A 359 -38.50 0.64 39.41
C GLU A 359 -38.01 0.82 37.97
N ARG A 360 -38.92 0.97 37.00
CA ARG A 360 -38.54 1.28 35.60
C ARG A 360 -37.86 2.64 35.49
N HIS A 361 -38.39 3.67 36.13
CA HIS A 361 -37.83 5.01 36.16
C HIS A 361 -36.44 5.00 36.82
N LYS A 362 -36.28 4.33 37.97
CA LYS A 362 -35.00 4.18 38.67
C LYS A 362 -33.94 3.49 37.80
N LYS A 363 -34.30 2.40 37.10
CA LYS A 363 -33.43 1.73 36.13
C LYS A 363 -33.06 2.64 34.96
N ALA A 364 -34.02 3.37 34.40
CA ALA A 364 -33.79 4.31 33.31
C ALA A 364 -32.83 5.45 33.73
N VAL A 365 -33.00 5.99 34.94
CA VAL A 365 -32.10 7.01 35.51
C VAL A 365 -30.68 6.45 35.69
N ALA A 366 -30.53 5.22 36.21
CA ALA A 366 -29.24 4.58 36.36
C ALA A 366 -28.54 4.35 35.00
N LEU A 367 -29.27 3.86 34.00
CA LEU A 367 -28.76 3.68 32.63
C LEU A 367 -28.39 5.02 31.99
N LYS A 368 -29.18 6.07 32.22
CA LYS A 368 -28.89 7.42 31.74
C LYS A 368 -27.60 7.97 32.37
N LYS A 369 -27.38 7.74 33.67
CA LYS A 369 -26.11 8.09 34.34
C LYS A 369 -24.90 7.36 33.73
N GLN A 370 -25.05 6.07 33.41
CA GLN A 370 -24.01 5.33 32.71
C GLN A 370 -23.76 5.88 31.29
N ALA A 371 -24.82 6.26 30.56
CA ALA A 371 -24.69 6.85 29.24
C ALA A 371 -24.02 8.25 29.29
N ASP A 372 -24.33 9.07 30.30
CA ASP A 372 -23.66 10.36 30.53
C ASP A 372 -22.14 10.14 30.73
N ALA A 373 -21.74 9.14 31.51
CA ALA A 373 -20.34 8.79 31.71
C ALA A 373 -19.68 8.26 30.41
N GLN A 374 -20.39 7.46 29.62
CA GLN A 374 -19.92 6.97 28.32
C GLN A 374 -19.68 8.12 27.34
N VAL A 375 -20.59 9.09 27.26
CA VAL A 375 -20.41 10.30 26.44
C VAL A 375 -19.21 11.11 26.91
N ALA A 376 -19.03 11.32 28.22
CA ALA A 376 -17.88 12.04 28.74
C ALA A 376 -16.54 11.36 28.38
N SER A 377 -16.46 10.03 28.50
CA SER A 377 -15.30 9.25 28.08
C SER A 377 -15.05 9.35 26.58
N ALA A 378 -16.10 9.13 25.78
CA ALA A 378 -16.01 9.19 24.32
C ALA A 378 -15.60 10.60 23.82
N LYS A 379 -16.07 11.67 24.47
CA LYS A 379 -15.63 13.05 24.16
C LYS A 379 -14.14 13.26 24.45
N LYS A 380 -13.65 12.76 25.58
CA LYS A 380 -12.22 12.83 25.93
C LYS A 380 -11.36 12.04 24.93
N GLU A 381 -11.82 10.87 24.51
CA GLU A 381 -11.11 10.06 23.52
C GLU A 381 -11.14 10.68 22.12
N ALA A 382 -12.29 11.21 21.70
CA ALA A 382 -12.49 11.83 20.39
C ALA A 382 -11.79 13.18 20.21
N ALA A 383 -11.16 13.73 21.26
CA ALA A 383 -10.36 14.93 21.17
C ALA A 383 -9.34 14.84 20.00
N PRO A 384 -9.32 15.81 19.07
CA PRO A 384 -8.45 15.75 17.90
C PRO A 384 -6.97 15.65 18.27
N ARG A 385 -6.27 14.68 17.68
CA ARG A 385 -4.82 14.48 17.86
C ARG A 385 -4.09 14.69 16.55
N ASP A 386 -2.84 15.13 16.65
CA ASP A 386 -1.96 15.26 15.50
C ASP A 386 -1.63 13.87 14.96
N THR A 387 -2.03 13.64 13.71
CA THR A 387 -1.73 12.41 12.99
C THR A 387 -1.00 12.77 11.72
N ASN A 388 0.12 12.09 11.44
CA ASN A 388 0.78 12.22 10.16
C ASN A 388 0.12 11.26 9.16
N PHE A 389 0.18 11.56 7.87
CA PHE A 389 -0.26 10.67 6.81
C PHE A 389 0.77 10.67 5.68
N ALA A 390 0.86 9.53 4.99
CA ALA A 390 1.53 9.44 3.71
C ALA A 390 0.45 9.11 2.67
N VAL A 391 0.32 9.94 1.65
CA VAL A 391 -0.58 9.74 0.51
C VAL A 391 0.24 9.47 -0.72
N VAL A 392 -0.30 8.71 -1.67
CA VAL A 392 0.40 8.40 -2.92
C VAL A 392 -0.51 8.63 -4.12
N THR A 393 0.09 8.98 -5.26
CA THR A 393 -0.61 8.96 -6.54
C THR A 393 -0.93 7.52 -6.95
N MET A 394 -1.85 7.34 -7.89
CA MET A 394 -1.83 6.12 -8.71
C MET A 394 -0.48 5.99 -9.45
N PRO A 395 -0.12 4.78 -9.93
CA PRO A 395 1.13 4.57 -10.65
C PRO A 395 1.19 5.47 -11.88
N LEU A 396 2.31 6.16 -12.05
CA LEU A 396 2.62 7.00 -13.19
C LEU A 396 3.59 6.26 -14.10
N LYS A 397 3.50 6.49 -15.41
CA LYS A 397 4.38 5.92 -16.42
C LYS A 397 5.33 6.98 -16.95
N LEU A 398 6.59 6.60 -17.12
CA LEU A 398 7.59 7.39 -17.83
C LEU A 398 8.12 6.56 -19.00
N ARG A 399 7.83 7.00 -20.22
CA ARG A 399 8.45 6.47 -21.45
C ARG A 399 9.69 7.27 -21.78
N VAL A 400 10.83 6.58 -21.85
CA VAL A 400 12.12 7.17 -22.21
C VAL A 400 12.55 6.60 -23.56
N ASP A 401 12.55 7.45 -24.57
CA ASP A 401 13.03 7.11 -25.90
C ASP A 401 14.57 7.23 -26.00
N PRO A 402 15.20 6.41 -26.87
CA PRO A 402 16.62 6.56 -27.14
C PRO A 402 16.93 7.96 -27.72
N ARG A 403 18.17 8.42 -27.49
CA ARG A 403 18.68 9.65 -28.13
C ARG A 403 18.59 9.50 -29.66
N PRO A 404 18.23 10.53 -30.43
CA PRO A 404 18.19 10.42 -31.88
C PRO A 404 19.61 10.13 -32.36
N SER A 405 19.78 9.12 -33.22
CA SER A 405 21.03 8.95 -33.95
C SER A 405 21.24 10.20 -34.81
N ASN A 406 22.31 10.95 -34.59
CA ASN A 406 22.71 11.98 -35.53
C ASN A 406 22.86 11.30 -36.90
N PRO A 407 22.21 11.79 -37.98
CA PRO A 407 22.47 11.26 -39.31
C PRO A 407 23.98 11.43 -39.54
N SER A 408 24.66 10.31 -39.78
CA SER A 408 26.09 10.29 -40.07
C SER A 408 26.38 11.33 -41.13
N LYS A 409 27.28 12.28 -40.83
CA LYS A 409 27.89 13.12 -41.87
C LYS A 409 28.49 12.14 -42.90
N LYS A 410 27.85 12.05 -44.07
CA LYS A 410 28.38 11.35 -45.24
C LYS A 410 29.65 12.04 -45.71
#